data_AF-A0A1X0S5H1-F1
#
_entry.id   AF-A0A1X0S5H1-F1
#
_cell.length_a   1.000
_cell.length_b   1.000
_cell.length_c   1.000
_cell.angle_alpha   90.00
_cell.angle_beta   90.00
_cell.angle_gamma   90.00
#
_symmetry.space_group_name_H-M   'P 1'
#
loop_
_entity.id
_entity.type
_entity.pdbx_description
1 polymer ?
#
loop_
_entity_poly.entity_id
_entity_poly.type
_entity_poly.pdbx_seq_one_letter_code
_entity_poly.pdbx_strand_id
1 'polypeptide(L)'
;NDFVTIGYARKSKTKESKSAVENSLNLQIQKLKTKCLCEHVFVSWNTNADEKIEGRDLNNKTKYDIKNSAGNCQDLIEYISMSYKKIRLVVVDYARLSTNPDHIRMFFR
;
A
#
# COMPACT_ATOMS: atom_id res chain seq x y z
N ASN A 1 7.23 -23.03 -1.56
CA ASN A 1 7.67 -21.61 -1.54
C ASN A 1 7.40 -21.05 -0.17
N ASP A 2 8.46 -20.70 0.55
CA ASP A 2 8.42 -20.37 1.99
C ASP A 2 8.10 -18.89 2.29
N PHE A 3 7.71 -18.13 1.26
CA PHE A 3 7.37 -16.71 1.34
C PHE A 3 6.03 -16.42 0.69
N VAL A 4 5.23 -15.58 1.33
CA VAL A 4 4.04 -14.95 0.73
C VAL A 4 4.48 -13.61 0.13
N THR A 5 4.12 -13.35 -1.13
CA THR A 5 4.42 -12.07 -1.77
C THR A 5 3.20 -11.18 -1.72
N ILE A 6 3.31 -10.03 -1.07
CA ILE A 6 2.23 -9.04 -0.98
C ILE A 6 2.66 -7.73 -1.61
N GLY A 7 1.72 -7.02 -2.21
CA GLY A 7 1.91 -5.74 -2.87
C GLY A 7 1.39 -4.59 -2.03
N TYR A 8 2.05 -3.44 -2.14
CA TYR A 8 1.55 -2.17 -1.61
C TYR A 8 1.73 -1.06 -2.65
N ALA A 9 0.68 -0.27 -2.84
CA ALA A 9 0.66 0.88 -3.75
C ALA A 9 0.14 2.12 -3.02
N ARG A 10 0.78 3.27 -3.24
CA ARG A 10 0.41 4.52 -2.57
C ARG A 10 0.21 5.65 -3.57
N LYS A 11 -0.78 6.49 -3.28
CA LYS A 11 -0.98 7.80 -3.88
C LYS A 11 -0.96 8.90 -2.81
N SER A 12 -0.14 9.91 -3.06
CA SER A 12 -0.08 11.13 -2.27
C SER A 12 -1.39 11.91 -2.34
N LYS A 13 -1.56 12.86 -1.44
CA LYS A 13 -2.66 13.82 -1.50
C LYS A 13 -2.50 14.66 -2.77
N THR A 14 -3.49 14.63 -3.67
CA THR A 14 -3.46 15.38 -4.93
C THR A 14 -4.74 16.16 -5.15
N LYS A 15 -4.72 17.07 -6.14
CA LYS A 15 -5.92 17.74 -6.66
C LYS A 15 -6.54 16.97 -7.84
N GLU A 16 -6.08 15.74 -8.10
CA GLU A 16 -6.64 14.89 -9.16
C GLU A 16 -8.08 14.51 -8.82
N SER A 17 -8.90 14.22 -9.84
CA SER A 17 -10.25 13.72 -9.60
C SER A 17 -10.22 12.36 -8.91
N LYS A 18 -11.29 12.04 -8.16
CA LYS A 18 -11.48 10.73 -7.54
C LYS A 18 -11.28 9.59 -8.56
N SER A 19 -11.88 9.71 -9.75
CA SER A 19 -11.76 8.72 -10.82
C SER A 19 -10.33 8.54 -11.33
N ALA A 20 -9.53 9.60 -11.40
CA ALA A 20 -8.13 9.52 -11.82
C ALA A 20 -7.28 8.76 -10.79
N VAL A 21 -7.49 9.02 -9.50
CA VAL A 21 -6.82 8.29 -8.40
C VAL A 21 -7.22 6.81 -8.41
N GLU A 22 -8.52 6.50 -8.56
CA GLU A 22 -9.02 5.13 -8.65
C GLU A 22 -8.40 4.38 -9.83
N ASN A 23 -8.41 4.97 -11.03
CA ASN A 23 -7.81 4.38 -12.23
C ASN A 23 -6.30 4.12 -12.05
N SER A 24 -5.57 5.09 -11.49
CA SER A 24 -4.14 4.95 -11.22
C SER A 24 -3.85 3.78 -10.27
N LEU A 25 -4.57 3.69 -9.15
CA LEU A 25 -4.36 2.64 -8.17
C LEU A 25 -4.78 1.27 -8.70
N ASN A 26 -5.90 1.19 -9.43
CA ASN A 26 -6.33 -0.04 -10.09
C ASN A 26 -5.26 -0.56 -11.08
N LEU A 27 -4.63 0.33 -11.86
CA LEU A 27 -3.53 -0.05 -12.75
C LEU A 27 -2.29 -0.55 -11.98
N GLN A 28 -1.96 0.07 -10.85
CA GLN A 28 -0.86 -0.39 -9.99
C GLN A 28 -1.16 -1.76 -9.37
N ILE A 29 -2.39 -1.98 -8.90
CA ILE A 29 -2.86 -3.29 -8.41
C ILE A 29 -2.71 -4.36 -9.50
N GLN A 30 -3.17 -4.07 -10.72
CA GLN A 30 -3.05 -5.01 -11.83
C GLN A 30 -1.59 -5.37 -12.12
N LYS A 31 -0.66 -4.40 -12.08
CA LYS A 31 0.78 -4.67 -12.26
C LYS A 31 1.34 -5.52 -11.12
N LEU A 32 1.02 -5.21 -9.87
CA LEU A 32 1.48 -5.97 -8.71
C LEU A 32 0.99 -7.42 -8.77
N LYS A 33 -0.26 -7.66 -9.16
CA LYS A 33 -0.80 -9.02 -9.31
C LYS A 33 -0.21 -9.77 -10.50
N THR A 34 -0.16 -9.14 -11.68
CA THR A 34 0.18 -9.85 -12.93
C THR A 34 1.68 -9.92 -13.21
N LYS A 35 2.47 -8.92 -12.80
CA LYS A 35 3.92 -8.85 -13.07
C LYS A 35 4.75 -9.20 -11.86
N CYS A 36 4.31 -8.81 -10.66
CA CYS A 36 5.01 -9.09 -9.41
C CYS A 36 4.45 -10.31 -8.67
N LEU A 37 3.41 -10.96 -9.20
CA LEU A 37 2.79 -12.17 -8.66
C LEU A 37 2.39 -12.04 -7.18
N CYS A 38 1.94 -10.84 -6.78
CA CYS A 38 1.49 -10.57 -5.43
C CYS A 38 0.13 -11.25 -5.18
N GLU A 39 0.03 -12.02 -4.09
CA GLU A 39 -1.20 -12.72 -3.67
C GLU A 39 -2.25 -11.72 -3.17
N HIS A 40 -1.81 -10.77 -2.36
CA HIS A 40 -2.63 -9.67 -1.83
C HIS A 40 -2.00 -8.34 -2.20
N VAL A 41 -2.83 -7.33 -2.51
CA VAL A 41 -2.36 -5.98 -2.81
C VAL A 41 -3.15 -4.98 -2.00
N PHE A 42 -2.46 -4.22 -1.16
CA PHE A 42 -3.02 -3.17 -0.31
C PHE A 42 -2.71 -1.79 -0.90
N VAL A 43 -3.52 -0.79 -0.58
CA VAL A 43 -3.36 0.55 -1.16
C VAL A 43 -3.57 1.69 -0.17
N SER A 44 -2.88 2.80 -0.36
CA SER A 44 -3.22 4.08 0.28
C SER A 44 -3.50 5.11 -0.80
N TRP A 45 -4.66 5.75 -0.77
CA TRP A 45 -5.10 6.63 -1.87
C TRP A 45 -4.92 8.13 -1.61
N ASN A 46 -4.68 8.53 -0.37
CA ASN A 46 -4.62 9.94 0.02
C ASN A 46 -3.61 10.15 1.16
N THR A 47 -2.39 9.69 0.95
CA THR A 47 -1.36 9.65 2.00
C THR A 47 -0.01 9.98 1.42
N ASN A 48 0.67 10.99 1.97
CA ASN A 48 1.98 11.44 1.51
C ASN A 48 3.10 10.47 1.95
N ALA A 49 4.25 10.56 1.28
CA ALA A 49 5.36 9.66 1.49
C ALA A 49 6.12 9.93 2.79
N ASP A 50 6.06 11.16 3.27
CA ASP A 50 6.64 11.65 4.51
C ASP A 50 5.75 11.35 5.73
N GLU A 51 4.52 10.87 5.53
CA GLU A 51 3.69 10.39 6.63
C GLU A 51 4.21 9.03 7.13
N LYS A 52 4.26 8.87 8.46
CA LYS A 52 4.63 7.62 9.13
C LYS A 52 3.77 6.47 8.66
N ILE A 53 4.38 5.32 8.36
CA ILE A 53 3.68 4.15 7.82
C ILE A 53 2.58 3.65 8.78
N GLU A 54 2.88 3.59 10.09
CA GLU A 54 1.94 3.21 11.15
C GLU A 54 0.65 4.07 11.19
N GLY A 55 0.77 5.35 10.81
CA GLY A 55 -0.32 6.32 10.89
C GLY A 55 -1.16 6.43 9.62
N ARG A 56 -0.78 5.75 8.54
CA ARG A 56 -1.44 5.89 7.23
C ARG A 56 -2.84 5.33 7.29
N ASP A 57 -3.78 6.00 6.63
CA ASP A 57 -5.18 5.57 6.53
C ASP A 57 -6.01 5.48 7.85
N LEU A 58 -5.42 5.70 9.04
CA LEU A 58 -6.15 5.67 10.33
C LEU A 58 -7.36 6.60 10.39
N ASN A 59 -7.25 7.79 9.78
CA ASN A 59 -8.27 8.84 9.83
C ASN A 59 -8.89 9.12 8.46
N ASN A 60 -8.83 8.17 7.52
CA ASN A 60 -9.22 8.43 6.14
C ASN A 60 -10.76 8.48 6.02
N LYS A 61 -11.32 9.69 6.01
CA LYS A 61 -12.77 9.92 5.86
C LYS A 61 -13.27 9.72 4.42
N THR A 62 -12.36 9.78 3.44
CA THR A 62 -12.71 9.69 2.03
C THR A 62 -12.69 8.24 1.56
N LYS A 63 -13.85 7.73 1.15
CA LYS A 63 -13.99 6.37 0.61
C LYS A 63 -13.76 6.36 -0.91
N TYR A 64 -12.71 5.66 -1.33
CA TYR A 64 -12.43 5.36 -2.74
C TYR A 64 -12.90 3.93 -3.04
N ASP A 65 -13.42 3.69 -4.24
CA ASP A 65 -13.80 2.35 -4.69
C ASP A 65 -12.64 1.71 -5.47
N ILE A 66 -11.64 1.25 -4.72
CA ILE A 66 -10.46 0.61 -5.32
C ILE A 66 -10.74 -0.88 -5.52
N LYS A 67 -11.06 -1.24 -6.76
CA LYS A 67 -11.41 -2.62 -7.14
C LYS A 67 -10.20 -3.54 -6.96
N ASN A 68 -10.47 -4.73 -6.45
CA ASN A 68 -9.47 -5.80 -6.27
C ASN A 68 -8.33 -5.45 -5.29
N SER A 69 -8.50 -4.42 -4.45
CA SER A 69 -7.63 -4.19 -3.30
C SER A 69 -7.96 -5.21 -2.19
N ALA A 70 -6.93 -5.63 -1.45
CA ALA A 70 -7.04 -6.42 -0.23
C ALA A 70 -7.27 -5.54 1.02
N GLY A 71 -7.22 -4.22 0.87
CA GLY A 71 -7.42 -3.28 1.97
C GLY A 71 -6.55 -2.02 1.84
N ASN A 72 -6.48 -1.25 2.92
CA ASN A 72 -5.66 -0.07 3.07
C ASN A 72 -4.31 -0.37 3.79
N CYS A 73 -3.55 0.66 4.18
CA CYS A 73 -2.29 0.45 4.89
C CYS A 73 -2.46 -0.18 6.29
N GLN A 74 -3.58 0.05 6.97
CA GLN A 74 -3.86 -0.57 8.26
C GLN A 74 -4.14 -2.06 8.08
N ASP A 75 -4.92 -2.44 7.06
CA ASP A 75 -5.15 -3.85 6.72
C ASP A 75 -3.83 -4.56 6.34
N LEU A 76 -2.89 -3.85 5.68
CA LEU A 76 -1.54 -4.36 5.41
C LEU A 76 -0.76 -4.62 6.71
N ILE A 77 -0.77 -3.65 7.64
CA ILE A 77 -0.07 -3.77 8.92
C ILE A 77 -0.64 -4.94 9.73
N GLU A 78 -1.96 -5.05 9.79
CA GLU A 78 -2.65 -6.16 10.44
C GLU A 78 -2.29 -7.50 9.80
N TYR A 79 -2.34 -7.60 8.46
CA TYR A 79 -1.95 -8.80 7.73
C TYR A 79 -0.51 -9.23 8.04
N ILE A 80 0.43 -8.29 8.06
CA ILE A 80 1.83 -8.56 8.39
C ILE A 80 1.95 -9.04 9.84
N SER A 81 1.27 -8.37 10.77
CA SER A 81 1.35 -8.65 12.21
C SER A 81 0.75 -10.01 12.58
N MET A 82 -0.26 -10.46 11.85
CA MET A 82 -0.96 -11.73 12.09
C MET A 82 -0.36 -12.91 11.31
N SER A 83 0.53 -12.65 10.35
CA SER A 83 1.10 -13.69 9.50
C SER A 83 2.25 -14.43 10.18
N TYR A 84 2.13 -15.76 10.26
CA TYR A 84 3.23 -16.65 10.66
C TYR A 84 4.19 -17.00 9.51
N LYS A 85 3.85 -16.62 8.27
CA LYS A 85 4.68 -16.87 7.08
C LYS A 85 5.65 -15.71 6.85
N LYS A 86 6.82 -16.00 6.26
CA LYS A 86 7.74 -14.96 5.82
C LYS A 86 7.09 -14.14 4.71
N ILE A 87 7.13 -12.82 4.82
CA ILE A 87 6.50 -11.91 3.86
C ILE A 87 7.57 -11.26 2.99
N ARG A 88 7.27 -11.19 1.69
CA ARG A 88 7.99 -10.35 0.73
C ARG A 88 7.07 -9.21 0.32
N LEU A 89 7.39 -8.01 0.80
CA LEU A 89 6.65 -6.80 0.46
C LEU A 89 7.20 -6.18 -0.83
N VAL A 90 6.36 -6.07 -1.85
CA VAL A 90 6.66 -5.38 -3.11
C VAL A 90 5.92 -4.04 -3.13
N VAL A 91 6.67 -2.95 -3.31
CA VAL A 91 6.10 -1.59 -3.27
C VAL A 91 6.22 -0.96 -4.65
N VAL A 92 5.10 -0.48 -5.20
CA VAL A 92 5.08 0.34 -6.41
C VAL A 92 4.65 1.75 -6.04
N ASP A 93 5.58 2.69 -6.17
CA ASP A 93 5.35 4.10 -5.86
C ASP A 93 6.39 4.97 -6.58
N TYR A 94 6.03 6.22 -6.84
CA TYR A 94 6.95 7.27 -7.30
C TYR A 94 7.95 7.67 -6.21
N ALA A 95 7.53 7.75 -4.95
CA ALA A 95 8.37 8.24 -3.84
C ALA A 95 8.90 7.12 -2.92
N ARG A 96 8.96 5.87 -3.41
CA ARG A 96 9.31 4.66 -2.63
C ARG A 96 8.32 4.44 -1.46
N LEU A 97 8.65 3.55 -0.51
CA LEU A 97 7.79 3.22 0.62
C LEU A 97 7.57 4.40 1.60
N SER A 98 8.63 5.15 1.87
CA SER A 98 8.61 6.44 2.57
C SER A 98 9.81 7.27 2.13
N THR A 99 9.68 8.59 2.18
CA THR A 99 10.80 9.53 1.99
C THR A 99 11.64 9.70 3.24
N ASN A 100 11.18 9.24 4.40
CA ASN A 100 11.92 9.28 5.66
C ASN A 100 12.45 7.88 6.03
N PRO A 101 13.78 7.67 6.11
CA PRO A 101 14.35 6.38 6.48
C PRO A 101 13.98 5.94 7.90
N ASP A 102 13.73 6.87 8.83
CA ASP A 102 13.33 6.52 10.19
C ASP A 102 11.95 5.88 10.23
N HIS A 103 11.03 6.30 9.34
CA HIS A 103 9.71 5.67 9.23
C HIS A 103 9.81 4.23 8.72
N ILE A 104 10.77 3.95 7.84
CA ILE A 104 11.05 2.59 7.36
C ILE A 104 11.64 1.75 8.50
N ARG A 105 12.60 2.29 9.26
CA ARG A 105 13.21 1.60 10.40
C ARG A 105 12.20 1.27 11.49
N MET A 106 11.29 2.20 11.79
CA MET A 106 10.22 1.98 12.77
C MET A 106 9.23 0.91 12.29
N PHE A 107 8.93 0.85 10.99
CA PHE A 107 7.99 -0.11 10.43
C PHE A 107 8.49 -1.57 10.46
N PHE A 108 9.80 -1.79 10.37
CA PHE A 108 10.40 -3.12 10.40
C PHE A 108 10.97 -3.53 11.77
N ARG A 109 10.74 -2.72 12.81
CA ARG A 109 11.09 -3.03 14.19
C ARG A 109 9.94 -3.75 14.88
#